data_AF-A0A843HR19-F1
#
_entry.id   AF-A0A843HR19-F1
#
_cell.length_a   1.000
_cell.length_b   1.000
_cell.length_c   1.000
_cell.angle_alpha   90.00
_cell.angle_beta   90.00
_cell.angle_gamma   90.00
#
_symmetry.space_group_name_H-M   'P 1'
#
loop_
_entity.id
_entity.type
_entity.pdbx_description
1 polymer ?
#
loop_
_entity_poly.entity_id
_entity_poly.type
_entity_poly.pdbx_seq_one_letter_code
_entity_poly.pdbx_strand_id
1 'polypeptide(L)'
;MDNQIEFLGKSYEIPKGYIAVCTRAVSADIPNLNGDLTPINELSKAQYSYLGCKNVFVDHVTQDEGIDRVYSRGYVEAEGIDDTNCLCLLIMVSKEFPNLCNALLTGEINAVSMGCLCEAYCGLCGKSNCIHMDYLGLNTTDGYVFDILQDVEFQEISFVFDPADPSALIWLVVDPNEED
;
A
#
# COMPACT_ATOMS: atom_id res chain seq x y z
N MET A 1 -21.88 20.95 -1.38
CA MET A 1 -21.47 19.60 -0.97
C MET A 1 -20.15 19.77 -0.25
N ASP A 2 -19.98 19.11 0.89
CA ASP A 2 -18.73 19.23 1.64
C ASP A 2 -17.66 18.41 0.91
N ASN A 3 -16.69 19.10 0.31
CA ASN A 3 -15.52 18.50 -0.33
C ASN A 3 -14.56 17.97 0.74
N GLN A 4 -15.06 17.14 1.66
CA GLN A 4 -14.30 16.66 2.81
C GLN A 4 -14.40 15.16 2.93
N ILE A 5 -13.35 14.56 3.48
CA ILE A 5 -13.28 13.16 3.83
C ILE A 5 -12.74 13.02 5.26
N GLU A 6 -13.36 12.13 6.03
CA GLU A 6 -12.83 11.75 7.33
C GLU A 6 -11.85 10.57 7.17
N PHE A 7 -10.66 10.73 7.73
CA PHE A 7 -9.63 9.70 7.75
C PHE A 7 -9.00 9.66 9.15
N LEU A 8 -9.11 8.50 9.81
CA LEU A 8 -8.59 8.25 11.17
C LEU A 8 -8.96 9.36 12.18
N GLY A 9 -10.22 9.82 12.15
CA GLY A 9 -10.77 10.82 13.08
C GLY A 9 -10.39 12.27 12.76
N LYS A 10 -9.83 12.54 11.58
CA LYS A 10 -9.49 13.89 11.09
C LYS A 10 -10.19 14.16 9.75
N SER A 11 -10.63 15.40 9.55
CA SER A 11 -11.22 15.84 8.27
C SER A 11 -10.14 16.41 7.35
N TYR A 12 -10.21 16.04 6.08
CA TYR A 12 -9.33 16.48 5.00
C TYR A 12 -10.15 17.04 3.85
N GLU A 13 -9.68 18.13 3.24
CA GLU A 13 -10.31 18.69 2.03
C GLU A 13 -9.90 17.86 0.81
N ILE A 14 -10.86 17.52 -0.05
CA ILE A 14 -10.61 16.87 -1.33
C ILE A 14 -10.39 17.96 -2.38
N PRO A 15 -9.17 18.10 -2.96
CA PRO A 15 -8.91 19.14 -3.95
C PRO A 15 -9.77 18.97 -5.20
N LYS A 16 -10.10 20.10 -5.84
CA LYS A 16 -10.79 20.06 -7.14
C LYS A 16 -9.96 19.28 -8.16
N GLY A 17 -10.61 18.38 -8.89
CA GLY A 17 -9.94 17.52 -9.88
C GLY A 17 -9.36 16.24 -9.30
N TYR A 18 -9.66 15.90 -8.04
CA TYR A 18 -9.27 14.66 -7.40
C TYR A 18 -10.48 13.87 -6.88
N ILE A 19 -10.29 12.57 -6.70
CA ILE A 19 -11.08 11.72 -5.80
C ILE A 19 -10.20 11.33 -4.62
N ALA A 20 -10.81 11.00 -3.49
CA ALA A 20 -10.12 10.52 -2.30
C ALA A 20 -10.32 9.02 -2.13
N VAL A 21 -9.26 8.29 -1.79
CA VAL A 21 -9.26 6.84 -1.58
C VAL A 21 -8.65 6.55 -0.21
N CYS A 22 -9.39 5.82 0.63
CA CYS A 22 -8.88 5.35 1.90
C CYS A 22 -8.63 3.84 1.83
N THR A 23 -7.42 3.43 2.20
CA THR A 23 -6.99 2.03 2.07
C THR A 23 -6.09 1.61 3.22
N ARG A 24 -6.16 0.33 3.58
CA ARG A 24 -5.05 -0.31 4.28
C ARG A 24 -3.96 -0.61 3.27
N ALA A 25 -2.70 -0.45 3.66
CA ALA A 25 -1.54 -0.64 2.78
C ALA A 25 -0.70 -1.85 3.21
N VAL A 26 -0.49 -2.05 4.51
CA VAL A 26 0.25 -3.20 5.05
C VAL A 26 -0.08 -3.44 6.52
N SER A 27 -0.20 -4.72 6.90
CA SER A 27 -0.31 -5.22 8.26
C SER A 27 1.07 -5.41 8.89
N ALA A 28 1.20 -5.01 10.16
CA ALA A 28 2.40 -5.34 10.93
C ALA A 28 2.40 -6.78 11.47
N ASP A 29 3.60 -7.31 11.71
CA ASP A 29 3.88 -8.53 12.48
C ASP A 29 3.25 -9.83 11.93
N ILE A 30 2.73 -9.79 10.70
CA ILE A 30 2.15 -10.95 9.99
C ILE A 30 2.81 -11.05 8.62
N PRO A 31 3.37 -12.22 8.23
CA PRO A 31 3.88 -12.39 6.89
C PRO A 31 2.75 -12.31 5.85
N ASN A 32 2.96 -11.52 4.80
CA ASN A 32 2.05 -11.44 3.67
C ASN A 32 2.18 -12.68 2.74
N LEU A 33 1.47 -12.72 1.61
CA LEU A 33 1.51 -13.84 0.67
C LEU A 33 2.85 -14.02 -0.06
N ASN A 34 3.70 -12.99 -0.09
CA ASN A 34 5.08 -13.09 -0.58
C ASN A 34 6.03 -13.64 0.50
N GLY A 35 5.55 -13.82 1.73
CA GLY A 35 6.37 -14.19 2.87
C GLY A 35 7.09 -13.01 3.50
N ASP A 36 6.68 -11.76 3.25
CA ASP A 36 7.30 -10.59 3.88
C ASP A 36 6.53 -10.20 5.15
N LEU A 37 7.22 -10.15 6.28
CA LEU A 37 6.72 -9.61 7.54
C LEU A 37 7.37 -8.24 7.80
N THR A 38 6.53 -7.21 7.94
CA THR A 38 6.97 -5.88 8.38
C THR A 38 6.73 -5.73 9.88
N PRO A 39 7.77 -5.63 10.73
CA PRO A 39 7.58 -5.46 12.16
C PRO A 39 6.88 -4.13 12.51
N ILE A 40 6.05 -4.09 13.54
CA ILE A 40 5.32 -2.86 13.94
C ILE A 40 6.25 -1.69 14.26
N ASN A 41 7.42 -1.96 14.82
CA ASN A 41 8.42 -0.93 15.12
C ASN A 41 9.06 -0.36 13.85
N GLU A 42 9.22 -1.16 12.80
CA GLU A 42 9.70 -0.70 11.50
C GLU A 42 8.59 0.06 10.78
N LEU A 43 7.36 -0.47 10.78
CA LEU A 43 6.19 0.19 10.20
C LEU A 43 5.96 1.58 10.82
N SER A 44 6.05 1.68 12.14
CA SER A 44 5.87 2.93 12.88
C SER A 44 6.93 3.99 12.55
N LYS A 45 8.15 3.58 12.21
CA LYS A 45 9.23 4.48 11.76
C LYS A 45 9.03 4.86 10.29
N ALA A 46 8.72 3.89 9.45
CA ALA A 46 8.66 4.01 8.01
C ALA A 46 7.42 4.74 7.50
N GLN A 47 6.29 4.74 8.25
CA GLN A 47 5.02 5.34 7.80
C GLN A 47 5.18 6.77 7.26
N TYR A 48 6.07 7.57 7.85
CA TYR A 48 6.31 8.97 7.44
C TYR A 48 6.97 9.11 6.06
N SER A 49 7.52 8.04 5.49
CA SER A 49 8.06 8.08 4.11
C SER A 49 6.94 8.13 3.06
N TYR A 50 5.70 7.81 3.44
CA TYR A 50 4.54 7.97 2.56
C TYR A 50 3.95 9.37 2.55
N LEU A 51 4.14 10.21 3.58
CA LEU A 51 3.49 11.52 3.61
C LEU A 51 3.94 12.40 2.43
N GLY A 52 2.98 12.80 1.59
CA GLY A 52 3.27 13.57 0.38
C GLY A 52 3.98 12.78 -0.72
N CYS A 53 4.10 11.45 -0.58
CA CYS A 53 4.64 10.56 -1.59
C CYS A 53 3.79 10.67 -2.86
N LYS A 54 4.47 10.97 -3.97
CA LYS A 54 3.86 11.10 -5.30
C LYS A 54 4.00 9.83 -6.13
N ASN A 55 4.65 8.80 -5.63
CA ASN A 55 4.83 7.54 -6.34
C ASN A 55 3.58 6.67 -6.18
N VAL A 56 2.44 7.18 -6.65
CA VAL A 56 1.15 6.50 -6.71
C VAL A 56 0.94 6.01 -8.14
N PHE A 57 0.86 4.71 -8.34
CA PHE A 57 0.82 4.09 -9.68
C PHE A 57 -0.35 3.09 -9.83
N VAL A 58 -0.46 2.49 -11.01
CA VAL A 58 -1.37 1.36 -11.30
C VAL A 58 -0.49 0.19 -11.70
N ASP A 59 -0.69 -0.97 -11.07
CA ASP A 59 0.02 -2.23 -11.32
C ASP A 59 1.56 -2.21 -11.07
N HIS A 60 2.15 -3.40 -10.88
CA HIS A 60 3.58 -3.62 -10.65
C HIS A 60 4.34 -4.07 -11.90
N VAL A 61 3.66 -4.27 -13.04
CA VAL A 61 4.29 -4.77 -14.27
C VAL A 61 5.29 -3.75 -14.80
N THR A 62 6.57 -4.10 -14.70
CA THR A 62 7.72 -3.29 -15.15
C THR A 62 8.12 -3.54 -16.60
N GLN A 63 7.58 -4.58 -17.25
CA GLN A 63 7.94 -4.97 -18.62
C GLN A 63 6.73 -5.57 -19.35
N ASP A 64 5.89 -4.71 -19.92
CA ASP A 64 5.44 -4.76 -21.31
C ASP A 64 4.33 -3.71 -21.51
N GLU A 65 4.51 -2.89 -22.54
CA GLU A 65 3.46 -2.09 -23.19
C GLU A 65 2.50 -1.26 -22.30
N GLY A 66 3.00 -0.16 -21.71
CA GLY A 66 2.17 1.04 -21.57
C GLY A 66 1.81 1.51 -20.16
N ILE A 67 2.34 0.92 -19.09
CA ILE A 67 2.23 1.51 -17.75
C ILE A 67 3.32 2.56 -17.60
N ASP A 68 2.95 3.80 -17.92
CA ASP A 68 3.87 4.91 -17.83
C ASP A 68 4.14 5.29 -16.37
N ARG A 69 5.20 4.71 -15.79
CA ARG A 69 5.80 5.11 -14.51
C ARG A 69 6.32 6.56 -14.53
N VAL A 70 6.32 7.24 -15.69
CA VAL A 70 6.67 8.67 -15.81
C VAL A 70 5.66 9.57 -15.10
N TYR A 71 4.41 9.13 -14.96
CA TYR A 71 3.36 9.96 -14.37
C TYR A 71 2.80 9.35 -13.08
N SER A 72 2.98 10.07 -11.98
CA SER A 72 2.21 9.86 -10.78
C SER A 72 0.70 9.95 -11.06
N ARG A 73 -0.10 9.04 -10.49
CA ARG A 73 -1.56 9.08 -10.56
C ARG A 73 -2.20 9.94 -9.47
N GLY A 74 -1.41 10.38 -8.49
CA GLY A 74 -1.92 10.96 -7.27
C GLY A 74 -0.85 11.13 -6.21
N TYR A 75 -1.27 11.39 -4.98
CA TYR A 75 -0.33 11.49 -3.87
C TYR A 75 -0.98 11.05 -2.58
N VAL A 76 -0.16 10.65 -1.61
CA VAL A 76 -0.64 10.33 -0.26
C VAL A 76 -0.80 11.65 0.51
N GLU A 77 -2.04 11.97 0.89
CA GLU A 77 -2.40 13.15 1.67
C GLU A 77 -2.20 12.93 3.16
N ALA A 78 -2.46 11.70 3.64
CA ALA A 78 -2.28 11.34 5.04
C ALA A 78 -2.00 9.85 5.22
N GLU A 79 -1.35 9.54 6.33
CA GLU A 79 -1.14 8.18 6.81
C GLU A 79 -1.45 8.04 8.30
N GLY A 80 -1.57 6.80 8.75
CA GLY A 80 -1.56 6.46 10.16
C GLY A 80 -1.74 4.97 10.38
N ILE A 81 -1.37 4.50 11.56
CA ILE A 81 -1.57 3.11 11.95
C ILE A 81 -2.91 2.98 12.69
N ASP A 82 -3.75 2.05 12.25
CA ASP A 82 -5.04 1.77 12.90
C ASP A 82 -4.89 0.87 14.15
N ASP A 83 -6.00 0.61 14.84
CA ASP A 83 -6.04 -0.21 16.05
C ASP A 83 -5.72 -1.70 15.81
N THR A 84 -5.68 -2.12 14.54
CA THR A 84 -5.28 -3.46 14.11
C THR A 84 -3.82 -3.54 13.64
N ASN A 85 -3.02 -2.50 13.91
CA ASN A 85 -1.63 -2.39 13.48
C ASN A 85 -1.44 -2.41 11.94
N CYS A 86 -2.44 -1.96 11.19
CA CYS A 86 -2.32 -1.74 9.75
C CYS A 86 -1.92 -0.30 9.48
N LEU A 87 -0.94 -0.09 8.59
CA LEU A 87 -0.71 1.22 8.00
C LEU A 87 -1.84 1.52 7.01
N CYS A 88 -2.52 2.63 7.27
CA CYS A 88 -3.59 3.15 6.45
C CYS A 88 -3.12 4.39 5.70
N LEU A 89 -3.62 4.58 4.49
CA LEU A 89 -3.31 5.72 3.63
C LEU A 89 -4.59 6.40 3.15
N LEU A 90 -4.57 7.73 3.12
CA LEU A 90 -5.48 8.56 2.36
C LEU A 90 -4.77 9.02 1.09
N ILE A 91 -5.23 8.56 -0.06
CA ILE A 91 -4.63 8.81 -1.36
C ILE A 91 -5.55 9.71 -2.18
N MET A 92 -5.02 10.81 -2.69
CA MET A 92 -5.69 11.70 -3.63
C MET A 92 -5.35 11.27 -5.06
N VAL A 93 -6.34 10.79 -5.81
CA VAL A 93 -6.17 10.32 -7.20
C VAL A 93 -6.67 11.36 -8.18
N SER A 94 -5.84 11.72 -9.16
CA SER A 94 -6.15 12.76 -10.14
C SER A 94 -7.20 12.28 -11.15
N LYS A 95 -8.22 13.10 -11.38
CA LYS A 95 -9.27 12.89 -12.39
C LYS A 95 -8.77 13.02 -13.83
N GLU A 96 -7.51 13.42 -14.04
CA GLU A 96 -6.85 13.31 -15.35
C GLU A 96 -6.69 11.84 -15.79
N PHE A 97 -6.86 10.89 -14.87
CA PHE A 97 -6.87 9.45 -15.13
C PHE A 97 -8.29 8.87 -14.99
N PRO A 98 -9.22 9.16 -15.92
CA PRO A 98 -10.64 8.83 -15.77
C PRO A 98 -10.90 7.31 -15.69
N ASN A 99 -10.12 6.48 -16.40
CA ASN A 99 -10.29 5.03 -16.35
C ASN A 99 -9.95 4.46 -14.96
N LEU A 100 -8.89 4.96 -14.32
CA LEU A 100 -8.52 4.57 -12.96
C LEU A 100 -9.57 5.05 -11.96
N CYS A 101 -9.99 6.31 -12.06
CA CYS A 101 -11.02 6.85 -11.18
C CYS A 101 -12.31 6.03 -11.27
N ASN A 102 -12.75 5.69 -12.49
CA ASN A 102 -13.91 4.84 -12.70
C ASN A 102 -13.72 3.45 -12.09
N ALA A 103 -12.58 2.79 -12.31
CA ALA A 103 -12.31 1.47 -11.76
C ALA A 103 -12.29 1.45 -10.21
N LEU A 104 -11.82 2.53 -9.58
CA LEU A 104 -11.85 2.70 -8.12
C LEU A 104 -13.28 2.95 -7.61
N LEU A 105 -14.03 3.83 -8.29
CA LEU A 105 -15.42 4.16 -7.92
C LEU A 105 -16.36 2.98 -8.10
N THR A 106 -16.17 2.14 -9.13
CA THR A 106 -16.97 0.93 -9.36
C THR A 106 -16.52 -0.26 -8.50
N GLY A 107 -15.37 -0.16 -7.83
CA GLY A 107 -14.75 -1.25 -7.07
C GLY A 107 -14.15 -2.36 -7.94
N GLU A 108 -13.95 -2.12 -9.24
CA GLU A 108 -13.20 -3.02 -10.12
C GLU A 108 -11.75 -3.20 -9.63
N ILE A 109 -11.14 -2.10 -9.18
CA ILE A 109 -9.88 -2.11 -8.43
C ILE A 109 -10.19 -1.71 -6.98
N ASN A 110 -9.89 -2.59 -6.03
CA ASN A 110 -10.25 -2.42 -4.63
C ASN A 110 -9.10 -2.71 -3.65
N ALA A 111 -7.88 -2.83 -4.15
CA ALA A 111 -6.72 -3.14 -3.33
C ALA A 111 -5.49 -2.31 -3.74
N VAL A 112 -4.52 -2.26 -2.84
CA VAL A 112 -3.22 -1.64 -3.07
C VAL A 112 -2.09 -2.60 -2.73
N SER A 113 -0.91 -2.34 -3.29
CA SER A 113 0.31 -3.04 -2.96
C SER A 113 1.46 -2.04 -2.86
N MET A 114 2.28 -2.20 -1.83
CA MET A 114 3.37 -1.30 -1.51
C MET A 114 4.71 -1.80 -2.06
N GLY A 115 5.54 -0.87 -2.52
CA GLY A 115 6.95 -1.11 -2.79
C GLY A 115 7.82 -0.44 -1.73
N CYS A 116 8.82 -1.15 -1.21
CA CYS A 116 9.77 -0.63 -0.23
C CYS A 116 11.21 -1.05 -0.52
N LEU A 117 12.15 -0.28 0.01
CA LEU A 117 13.53 -0.71 0.22
C LEU A 117 13.66 -1.20 1.65
N CYS A 118 14.39 -2.30 1.85
CA CYS A 118 14.62 -2.87 3.18
C CYS A 118 15.82 -3.82 3.16
N GLU A 119 16.28 -4.18 4.35
CA GLU A 119 17.07 -5.38 4.58
C GLU A 119 16.16 -6.55 4.99
N ALA A 120 16.42 -7.74 4.46
CA ALA A 120 15.60 -8.93 4.67
C ALA A 120 16.35 -9.97 5.51
N TYR A 121 15.70 -10.44 6.58
CA TYR A 121 16.26 -11.41 7.52
C TYR A 121 15.35 -12.63 7.65
N CYS A 122 15.94 -13.82 7.66
CA CYS A 122 15.15 -15.05 7.80
C CYS A 122 14.38 -15.10 9.13
N GLY A 123 13.06 -15.28 9.07
CA GLY A 123 12.18 -15.42 10.23
C GLY A 123 12.44 -16.65 11.10
N LEU A 124 13.15 -17.67 10.59
CA LEU A 124 13.50 -18.88 11.34
C LEU A 124 14.83 -18.77 12.10
N CYS A 125 15.85 -18.15 11.51
CA CYS A 125 17.20 -18.14 12.09
C CYS A 125 17.80 -16.75 12.33
N GLY A 126 17.12 -15.68 11.90
CA GLY A 126 17.51 -14.29 12.10
C GLY A 126 18.73 -13.83 11.30
N LYS A 127 19.20 -14.62 10.32
CA LYS A 127 20.34 -14.27 9.47
C LYS A 127 19.86 -13.83 8.09
N SER A 128 20.55 -12.86 7.51
CA SER A 128 20.46 -12.59 6.07
C SER A 128 21.17 -13.71 5.29
N ASN A 129 20.69 -14.01 4.08
CA ASN A 129 21.30 -14.96 3.13
C ASN A 129 21.59 -16.37 3.69
N CYS A 130 20.67 -16.95 4.46
CA CYS A 130 20.80 -18.34 4.93
C CYS A 130 20.07 -19.33 3.99
N ILE A 131 20.34 -20.63 4.14
CA ILE A 131 19.76 -21.69 3.30
C ILE A 131 18.23 -21.78 3.38
N HIS A 132 17.63 -21.32 4.49
CA HIS A 132 16.17 -21.30 4.61
C HIS A 132 15.52 -20.39 3.56
N MET A 133 16.19 -19.29 3.19
CA MET A 133 15.67 -18.28 2.26
C MET A 133 15.39 -18.81 0.85
N ASP A 134 16.03 -19.92 0.46
CA ASP A 134 15.73 -20.62 -0.80
C ASP A 134 14.31 -21.22 -0.83
N TYR A 135 13.63 -21.25 0.32
CA TYR A 135 12.30 -21.80 0.52
C TYR A 135 11.28 -20.75 1.01
N LEU A 136 11.50 -19.45 0.73
CA LEU A 136 10.59 -18.37 1.12
C LEU A 136 9.14 -18.67 0.72
N GLY A 137 8.20 -18.45 1.65
CA GLY A 137 6.78 -18.72 1.44
C GLY A 137 6.39 -20.21 1.58
N LEU A 138 7.32 -21.09 1.96
CA LEU A 138 7.06 -22.53 2.11
C LEU A 138 7.18 -23.00 3.57
N ASN A 139 6.51 -24.10 3.88
CA ASN A 139 6.72 -24.83 5.13
C ASN A 139 7.86 -25.84 4.97
N THR A 140 8.85 -25.74 5.84
CA THR A 140 9.99 -26.68 5.94
C THR A 140 9.89 -27.49 7.24
N THR A 141 10.88 -28.35 7.50
CA THR A 141 10.98 -29.04 8.80
C THR A 141 11.22 -28.09 9.97
N ASP A 142 11.78 -26.92 9.70
CA ASP A 142 12.15 -25.93 10.71
C ASP A 142 11.05 -24.89 10.94
N GLY A 143 9.99 -24.91 10.12
CA GLY A 143 8.83 -24.02 10.17
C GLY A 143 8.51 -23.35 8.84
N TYR A 144 7.54 -22.43 8.88
CA TYR A 144 7.21 -21.56 7.75
C TYR A 144 8.33 -20.53 7.56
N VAL A 145 8.86 -20.44 6.34
CA VAL A 145 9.93 -19.50 6.00
C VAL A 145 9.33 -18.19 5.51
N PHE A 146 9.70 -17.10 6.17
CA PHE A 146 9.30 -15.73 5.84
C PHE A 146 10.49 -14.79 6.08
N ASP A 147 10.43 -13.62 5.47
CA ASP A 147 11.34 -12.50 5.69
C ASP A 147 10.83 -11.61 6.81
N ILE A 148 11.73 -11.19 7.68
CA ILE A 148 11.55 -10.07 8.61
C ILE A 148 12.23 -8.87 7.96
N LEU A 149 11.44 -7.88 7.56
CA LEU A 149 11.95 -6.66 6.95
C LEU A 149 12.49 -5.71 8.03
N GLN A 150 13.67 -5.15 7.81
CA GLN A 150 14.29 -4.11 8.65
C GLN A 150 14.74 -2.92 7.80
N ASP A 151 14.90 -1.76 8.44
CA ASP A 151 15.30 -0.51 7.79
C ASP A 151 14.39 -0.17 6.60
N VAL A 152 13.08 -0.31 6.84
CA VAL A 152 12.04 -0.16 5.81
C VAL A 152 11.91 1.30 5.39
N GLU A 153 11.98 1.54 4.08
CA GLU A 153 11.72 2.82 3.45
C GLU A 153 10.70 2.62 2.32
N PHE A 154 9.47 3.08 2.51
CA PHE A 154 8.45 2.98 1.46
C PHE A 154 8.75 3.90 0.29
N GLN A 155 8.66 3.36 -0.92
CA GLN A 155 9.01 4.05 -2.17
C GLN A 155 7.80 4.35 -3.04
N GLU A 156 6.82 3.45 -3.07
CA GLU A 156 5.66 3.56 -3.96
C GLU A 156 4.42 2.86 -3.40
N ILE A 157 3.26 3.24 -3.90
CA ILE A 157 1.99 2.56 -3.69
C ILE A 157 1.31 2.38 -5.04
N SER A 158 0.86 1.16 -5.33
CA SER A 158 0.20 0.83 -6.59
C SER A 158 -1.19 0.29 -6.34
N PHE A 159 -2.16 0.73 -7.15
CA PHE A 159 -3.48 0.11 -7.20
C PHE A 159 -3.40 -1.23 -7.96
N VAL A 160 -3.87 -2.31 -7.34
CA VAL A 160 -3.74 -3.69 -7.84
C VAL A 160 -5.04 -4.48 -7.66
N PHE A 161 -5.18 -5.58 -8.40
CA PHE A 161 -6.30 -6.53 -8.24
C PHE A 161 -6.03 -7.54 -7.12
N ASP A 162 -4.80 -8.05 -7.04
CA ASP A 162 -4.40 -9.07 -6.08
C ASP A 162 -3.26 -8.51 -5.19
N PRO A 163 -3.57 -8.04 -3.97
CA PRO A 163 -2.54 -7.54 -3.07
C PRO A 163 -1.74 -8.69 -2.45
N ALA A 164 -0.44 -8.47 -2.22
CA ALA A 164 0.38 -9.42 -1.48
C ALA A 164 -0.09 -9.53 -0.02
N ASP A 165 -0.49 -8.42 0.59
CA ASP A 165 -1.15 -8.39 1.89
C ASP A 165 -2.67 -8.47 1.70
N PRO A 166 -3.34 -9.56 2.13
CA PRO A 166 -4.79 -9.71 1.96
C PRO A 166 -5.64 -8.65 2.68
N SER A 167 -5.05 -7.91 3.62
CA SER A 167 -5.71 -6.82 4.34
C SER A 167 -5.60 -5.46 3.64
N ALA A 168 -4.74 -5.34 2.62
CA ALA A 168 -4.45 -4.09 1.91
C ALA A 168 -5.57 -3.68 0.93
N LEU A 169 -6.76 -3.51 1.49
CA LEU A 169 -8.00 -3.24 0.77
C LEU A 169 -8.42 -1.78 0.94
N ILE A 170 -9.01 -1.25 -0.14
CA ILE A 170 -9.71 0.02 -0.16
C ILE A 170 -11.03 -0.16 0.57
N TRP A 171 -11.31 0.72 1.54
CA TRP A 171 -12.57 0.69 2.28
C TRP A 171 -13.50 1.85 1.93
N LEU A 172 -12.97 2.93 1.31
CA LEU A 172 -13.76 4.10 0.96
C LEU A 172 -13.15 4.81 -0.25
N VAL A 173 -14.01 5.21 -1.19
CA VAL A 173 -13.70 6.10 -2.30
C VAL A 173 -14.73 7.22 -2.31
N VAL A 174 -14.30 8.48 -2.40
CA VAL A 174 -15.17 9.65 -2.43
C VAL A 174 -14.86 10.51 -3.64
N ASP A 175 -15.87 10.75 -4.48
CA ASP A 175 -15.84 11.80 -5.50
C ASP A 175 -16.66 13.01 -4.99
N PRO A 176 -16.03 14.17 -4.71
CA PRO A 176 -16.74 15.36 -4.25
C PRO A 176 -17.65 16.00 -5.32
N ASN A 177 -17.60 15.55 -6.57
CA ASN A 177 -18.33 16.10 -7.72
C ASN A 177 -19.33 15.11 -8.35
N GLU A 178 -19.74 14.04 -7.66
CA GLU A 178 -20.98 13.35 -8.07
C GLU A 178 -22.16 14.29 -7.81
N GLU A 179 -22.62 14.96 -8.87
CA GLU A 179 -23.95 15.53 -8.92
C GLU A 179 -24.94 14.35 -8.92
N ASP A 180 -25.73 14.21 -7.84
CA ASP A 180 -26.98 13.43 -7.84
C ASP A 180 -27.94 13.90 -8.96
#